data_AF-A0A7C4SQ90-F1
#
_entry.id   AF-A0A7C4SQ90-F1
#
_cell.length_a   1.000
_cell.length_b   1.000
_cell.length_c   1.000
_cell.angle_alpha   90.00
_cell.angle_beta   90.00
_cell.angle_gamma   90.00
#
_symmetry.space_group_name_H-M   'P 1'
#
loop_
_entity.id
_entity.type
_entity.pdbx_description
1 polymer ?
#
loop_
_entity_poly.entity_id
_entity_poly.type
_entity_poly.pdbx_seq_one_letter_code
_entity_poly.pdbx_strand_id
1 'polypeptide(L)' 'MPVIYKCKVCGSILYSFEKVGQDFYGLPTPSELATKLGGKCSKCGRNLGVPELDNIKLLR' A
#
# COMPACT_ATOMS: atom_id res chain seq x y z
N MET A 1 -13.32 1.54 -7.92
CA MET A 1 -12.08 0.83 -8.26
C MET A 1 -11.26 0.68 -6.99
N PRO A 2 -11.18 -0.52 -6.41
CA PRO A 2 -10.41 -0.72 -5.21
C PRO A 2 -8.91 -0.66 -5.53
N VAL A 3 -8.14 0.09 -4.75
CA VAL A 3 -6.67 0.08 -4.83
C VAL A 3 -6.13 -0.63 -3.62
N ILE A 4 -5.26 -1.63 -3.83
CA ILE A 4 -4.72 -2.44 -2.76
C ILE A 4 -3.20 -2.32 -2.75
N TYR A 5 -2.66 -1.87 -1.62
CA TYR A 5 -1.23 -1.92 -1.34
C TYR A 5 -0.91 -3.24 -0.66
N LYS A 6 -0.02 -4.02 -1.26
CA LYS A 6 0.45 -5.30 -0.71
C LYS A 6 1.95 -5.27 -0.47
N CYS A 7 2.39 -5.95 0.58
CA CYS A 7 3.80 -6.19 0.79
C CYS A 7 4.32 -7.12 -0.32
N LYS A 8 5.35 -6.68 -1.05
CA LYS A 8 6.00 -7.48 -2.11
C LYS A 8 6.58 -8.80 -1.60
N VAL A 9 6.95 -8.86 -0.32
CA VAL A 9 7.70 -9.98 0.25
C VAL A 9 6.78 -11.04 0.85
N CYS A 10 5.82 -10.65 1.70
CA CYS A 10 4.93 -11.60 2.38
C CYS A 10 3.49 -11.58 1.85
N GLY A 11 3.15 -10.71 0.89
CA GLY A 11 1.82 -10.62 0.30
C GLY A 11 0.75 -9.99 1.19
N SER A 12 1.07 -9.61 2.43
CA SER A 12 0.10 -9.00 3.36
C SER A 12 -0.45 -7.69 2.80
N ILE A 13 -1.75 -7.48 2.95
CA ILE A 13 -2.39 -6.21 2.60
C ILE A 13 -1.95 -5.17 3.63
N LEU A 14 -1.32 -4.10 3.15
CA LEU A 14 -0.87 -2.97 3.95
C LEU A 14 -1.97 -1.89 4.04
N TYR A 15 -2.72 -1.73 2.95
CA TYR A 15 -3.83 -0.79 2.87
C TYR A 15 -4.76 -1.17 1.71
N SER A 16 -6.06 -0.94 1.88
CA SER A 16 -7.08 -1.12 0.85
C SER A 16 -7.97 0.11 0.80
N PHE A 17 -8.01 0.76 -0.36
CA PHE A 17 -8.96 1.81 -0.67
C PHE A 17 -10.14 1.19 -1.40
N GLU A 18 -11.34 1.20 -0.81
CA GLU A 18 -12.51 0.51 -1.36
C GLU A 18 -13.47 1.46 -2.07
N LYS A 19 -13.74 2.64 -1.48
CA LYS A 19 -14.71 3.61 -1.97
C LYS A 19 -14.30 5.05 -1.64
N VAL A 20 -14.83 6.01 -2.38
CA VAL A 20 -14.67 7.44 -2.10
C VAL A 20 -15.57 7.81 -0.90
N GLY A 21 -15.11 8.70 -0.01
CA GLY A 21 -15.83 9.07 1.23
C GLY A 21 -15.36 8.35 2.49
N GLN A 22 -14.12 7.83 2.52
CA GLN A 22 -13.41 7.40 3.73
C GLN A 22 -12.71 8.62 4.36
N ASP A 23 -12.14 8.48 5.57
CA ASP A 23 -11.41 9.54 6.32
C ASP A 23 -10.11 10.04 5.66
N PHE A 24 -10.02 9.99 4.33
CA PHE A 24 -8.88 10.44 3.55
C PHE A 24 -9.34 11.34 2.41
N TYR A 25 -8.64 12.46 2.25
CA TYR A 25 -8.80 13.39 1.13
C TYR A 25 -8.50 12.78 -0.25
N GLY A 26 -7.95 11.56 -0.31
CA GLY A 26 -7.64 10.87 -1.55
C GLY A 26 -6.95 9.53 -1.34
N LEU A 27 -6.33 9.01 -2.40
CA LEU A 27 -5.54 7.80 -2.34
C LEU A 27 -4.14 8.13 -1.80
N PRO A 28 -3.68 7.55 -0.68
CA PRO A 28 -2.33 7.79 -0.19
C PRO A 28 -1.32 7.28 -1.21
N THR A 29 -0.23 8.01 -1.39
CA THR A 29 0.92 7.57 -2.18
C THR A 29 1.68 6.46 -1.45
N PRO A 30 2.49 5.64 -2.15
CA PRO A 30 3.31 4.62 -1.49
C PRO A 30 4.23 5.20 -0.41
N SER A 31 4.81 6.37 -0.63
CA SER A 31 5.69 7.05 0.32
C SER A 31 4.94 7.49 1.58
N GLU A 32 3.75 8.09 1.44
CA GLU A 32 2.92 8.46 2.58
C GLU A 32 2.48 7.24 3.39
N LEU A 33 2.08 6.16 2.70
CA LEU A 33 1.68 4.94 3.36
C LEU A 33 2.86 4.29 4.11
N ALA A 34 4.05 4.27 3.50
CA ALA A 34 5.26 3.79 4.16
C ALA A 34 5.57 4.59 5.43
N THR A 35 5.50 5.92 5.39
CA THR A 35 5.69 6.79 6.55
C THR A 35 4.65 6.52 7.64
N LYS A 36 3.36 6.37 7.28
CA LYS A 36 2.29 6.02 8.24
C LYS A 36 2.51 4.68 8.93
N LEU A 37 3.13 3.73 8.23
CA LEU A 37 3.47 2.40 8.75
C LEU A 37 4.84 2.35 9.46
N GLY A 38 5.50 3.49 9.67
CA GLY A 38 6.84 3.55 10.30
C GLY A 38 7.94 2.92 9.44
N GLY A 39 7.75 2.88 8.13
CA GLY A 39 8.71 2.36 7.16
C GLY A 39 8.88 0.84 7.18
N LYS A 40 8.03 0.08 7.91
CA LYS A 40 8.15 -1.37 8.03
C LYS A 40 6.82 -2.08 7.83
N CYS A 41 6.87 -3.28 7.26
CA CYS A 41 5.72 -4.16 7.17
C CYS A 41 5.36 -4.69 8.57
N SER A 42 4.10 -4.53 8.98
CA SER A 42 3.58 -5.02 10.27
C SER A 42 3.59 -6.55 10.40
N LYS A 43 3.70 -7.30 9.29
CA LYS A 43 3.71 -8.77 9.29
C LYS A 43 5.10 -9.38 9.20
N CYS A 44 5.96 -8.92 8.28
CA CYS A 44 7.28 -9.51 8.07
C CYS A 44 8.44 -8.66 8.60
N GLY A 45 8.18 -7.45 9.12
CA GLY A 45 9.19 -6.55 9.68
C GLY A 45 10.13 -5.90 8.66
N ARG A 46 9.98 -6.23 7.37
CA ARG A 46 10.86 -5.72 6.30
C ARG A 46 10.56 -4.26 5.98
N ASN A 47 11.59 -3.51 5.61
CA ASN A 47 11.44 -2.11 5.25
C ASN A 47 10.56 -1.95 4.01
N LEU A 48 9.60 -1.04 4.10
CA LEU A 48 8.74 -0.64 2.99
C LEU A 48 9.47 0.44 2.18
N GLY A 49 9.51 0.26 0.87
CA GLY A 49 10.06 1.22 -0.07
C GLY A 49 9.01 1.64 -1.11
N VAL A 50 9.37 2.59 -1.96
CA VAL A 50 8.55 2.97 -3.10
C VAL A 50 8.55 1.82 -4.12
N PRO A 51 7.38 1.35 -4.58
CA PRO A 51 7.30 0.32 -5.60
C PRO A 51 7.76 0.85 -6.96
N GLU A 52 8.38 -0.02 -7.75
CA GLU A 52 8.68 0.24 -9.17
C GLU A 52 7.42 0.00 -10.04
N LEU A 53 7.43 0.50 -11.28
CA LEU A 53 6.31 0.37 -12.21
C LEU A 53 5.92 -1.10 -12.45
N ASP A 54 6.90 -2.01 -12.54
CA ASP A 54 6.67 -3.46 -12.70
C ASP A 54 5.92 -4.10 -11.54
N ASN A 55 5.83 -3.43 -10.39
CA ASN A 55 5.16 -3.97 -9.20
C ASN A 55 3.67 -3.58 -9.19
N ILE A 56 3.24 -2.71 -10.10
CA ILE A 56 1.86 -2.27 -10.24
C ILE A 56 1.14 -3.22 -11.20
N LYS A 57 0.06 -3.85 -10.72
CA LYS A 57 -0.73 -4.81 -11.51
C LYS A 57 -2.19 -4.36 -11.56
N LEU A 58 -2.75 -4.37 -12.76
CA LEU A 58 -4.19 -4.20 -12.98
C LEU A 58 -4.84 -5.58 -12.90
N LEU A 59 -5.66 -5.79 -11.87
CA LEU A 59 -6.49 -6.99 -11.75
C LEU A 59 -7.82 -6.67 -12.46
N ARG A 60 -8.16 -7.46 -13.48
CA ARG A 60 -9.44 -7.39 -14.19
C ARG A 60 -10.47 -8.29 -13.54
#